data_AF-R0GTP8-F1
#
_entry.id   AF-R0GTP8-F1
#
_cell.length_a   1.000
_cell.length_b   1.000
_cell.length_c   1.000
_cell.angle_alpha   90.00
_cell.angle_beta   90.00
_cell.angle_gamma   90.00
#
_symmetry.space_group_name_H-M   'P 1'
#
loop_
_entity.id
_entity.type
_entity.pdbx_description
1 polymer ?
#
loop_
_entity_poly.entity_id
_entity_poly.type
_entity_poly.pdbx_seq_one_letter_code
_entity_poly.pdbx_strand_id
1 'polypeptide(L)'
;MGVMKMKLRSLKCQVRIVEARNVVEIKKSKASTLFVRFYLSAGYNRKIQVNTREVSSKSDQLMWDQSFGLECQGNEAAVQDLKQQRLVFELRRKKTSSFLRKSSRSEVVGRGEVSWESVFESPGMEIERFVVMSDSKNRVLVDEKPMLLKIALKIQALEETEKKLEKLCCVCSSRDCGSCSCLDYEAFALACALDCI
;
A
#
# COMPACT_ATOMS: atom_id res chain seq x y z
N MET A 1 -14.28 -20.23 32.18
CA MET A 1 -13.53 -18.97 31.94
C MET A 1 -13.70 -18.62 30.47
N GLY A 2 -14.27 -17.45 30.18
CA GLY A 2 -14.67 -17.08 28.82
C GLY A 2 -13.47 -16.82 27.93
N VAL A 3 -13.40 -17.51 26.79
CA VAL A 3 -12.49 -17.13 25.70
C VAL A 3 -13.11 -15.89 25.06
N MET A 4 -12.54 -14.71 25.35
CA MET A 4 -12.86 -13.49 24.62
C MET A 4 -12.42 -13.69 23.17
N LYS A 5 -13.37 -14.00 22.29
CA LYS A 5 -13.15 -14.08 20.85
C LYS A 5 -12.70 -12.72 20.34
N MET A 6 -11.55 -12.70 19.66
CA MET A 6 -10.97 -11.49 19.09
C MET A 6 -11.93 -10.91 18.03
N LYS A 7 -12.31 -9.64 18.19
CA LYS A 7 -12.98 -8.88 17.12
C LYS A 7 -11.99 -8.74 15.95
N LEU A 8 -12.19 -9.53 14.90
CA LEU A 8 -11.51 -9.33 13.62
C LEU A 8 -11.97 -7.98 13.07
N ARG A 9 -11.05 -7.01 12.99
CA ARG A 9 -11.29 -5.74 12.30
C ARG A 9 -10.66 -5.88 10.92
N SER A 10 -11.49 -5.91 9.87
CA SER A 10 -10.99 -5.73 8.51
C SER A 10 -10.73 -4.24 8.29
N LEU A 11 -9.56 -3.92 7.74
CA LEU A 11 -9.17 -2.57 7.35
C LEU A 11 -8.98 -2.57 5.84
N LYS A 12 -9.74 -1.72 5.15
CA LYS A 12 -9.49 -1.40 3.75
C LYS A 12 -8.70 -0.11 3.66
N CYS A 13 -7.47 -0.21 3.16
CA CYS A 13 -6.58 0.89 2.86
C CYS A 13 -6.65 1.20 1.37
N GLN A 14 -6.86 2.46 1.02
CA GLN A 14 -6.74 2.96 -0.33
C GLN A 14 -5.61 3.98 -0.42
N VAL A 15 -4.73 3.81 -1.41
CA VAL A 15 -3.63 4.72 -1.73
C VAL A 15 -3.81 5.18 -3.17
N ARG A 16 -3.96 6.47 -3.40
CA ARG A 16 -3.98 7.07 -4.74
C ARG A 16 -2.75 7.95 -4.94
N ILE A 17 -1.99 7.64 -5.98
CA ILE A 17 -0.87 8.45 -6.45
C ILE A 17 -1.39 9.34 -7.58
N VAL A 18 -1.53 10.64 -7.32
CA VAL A 18 -2.18 11.56 -8.26
C VAL A 18 -1.15 12.13 -9.23
N GLU A 19 -0.21 12.90 -8.71
CA GLU A 19 0.75 13.64 -9.54
C GLU A 19 2.06 13.95 -8.80
N ALA A 20 3.11 14.27 -9.54
CA ALA A 20 4.30 14.92 -9.02
C ALA A 20 4.57 16.25 -9.74
N ARG A 21 5.06 17.25 -8.99
CA ARG A 21 5.41 18.59 -9.48
C ARG A 21 6.88 18.92 -9.19
N ASN A 22 7.40 19.90 -9.92
CA ASN A 22 8.78 20.41 -9.80
C ASN A 22 9.83 19.32 -10.07
N VAL A 23 9.60 18.45 -11.06
CA VAL A 23 10.49 17.32 -11.39
C VAL A 23 11.62 17.73 -12.37
N VAL A 24 12.05 18.99 -12.30
CA VAL A 24 12.82 19.70 -13.34
C VAL A 24 14.21 19.09 -13.58
N GLU A 25 14.94 18.73 -12.51
CA GLU A 25 16.31 18.20 -12.63
C GLU A 25 16.39 16.85 -13.37
N ILE A 26 15.30 16.08 -13.39
CA ILE A 26 15.25 14.76 -14.03
C ILE A 26 15.22 14.88 -15.56
N LYS A 27 14.75 16.02 -16.08
CA LYS A 27 14.62 16.30 -17.52
C LYS A 27 15.93 16.26 -18.29
N LYS A 28 17.07 16.47 -17.63
CA LYS A 28 18.39 16.55 -18.28
C LYS A 28 18.86 15.21 -18.87
N SER A 29 18.28 14.07 -18.47
CA SER A 29 18.60 12.76 -19.05
C SER A 29 17.57 12.35 -20.11
N LYS A 30 17.97 12.37 -21.40
CA LYS A 30 17.16 11.91 -22.54
C LYS A 30 16.67 10.47 -22.31
N ALA A 31 15.37 10.25 -22.53
CA ALA A 31 14.67 8.94 -22.46
C ALA A 31 14.79 8.20 -21.11
N SER A 32 14.16 8.74 -20.06
CA SER A 32 13.93 8.00 -18.81
C SER A 32 12.45 7.98 -18.45
N THR A 33 12.00 6.84 -17.92
CA THR A 33 10.66 6.67 -17.37
C THR A 33 10.72 6.82 -15.85
N LEU A 34 9.64 7.34 -15.29
CA LEU A 34 9.47 7.57 -13.85
C LEU A 34 8.30 6.74 -13.34
N PHE A 35 8.42 6.25 -12.13
CA PHE A 35 7.33 5.60 -11.41
C PHE A 35 7.46 5.89 -9.93
N VAL A 36 6.33 5.83 -9.22
CA VAL A 36 6.31 5.90 -7.76
C VAL A 36 6.29 4.49 -7.21
N ARG A 37 7.14 4.25 -6.21
CA ARG A 37 7.12 3.05 -5.39
C ARG A 37 6.72 3.43 -3.98
N PHE A 38 5.81 2.69 -3.37
CA PHE A 38 5.52 2.84 -1.96
C PHE A 38 5.56 1.51 -1.22
N TYR A 39 5.68 1.60 0.10
CA TYR A 39 5.86 0.44 0.98
C TYR A 39 4.81 0.43 2.08
N LEU A 40 4.06 -0.68 2.17
CA LEU A 40 3.14 -0.95 3.27
C LEU A 40 3.79 -1.92 4.24
N SER A 41 3.62 -1.71 5.54
CA SER A 41 4.07 -2.69 6.54
C SER A 41 3.21 -3.96 6.46
N ALA A 42 3.84 -5.13 6.49
CA ALA A 42 3.17 -6.43 6.59
C ALA A 42 3.47 -7.14 7.92
N GLY A 43 3.80 -6.35 8.95
CA GLY A 43 4.26 -6.83 10.25
C GLY A 43 5.65 -7.49 10.19
N TYR A 44 6.26 -7.72 11.36
CA TYR A 44 7.52 -8.47 11.50
C TYR A 44 8.65 -7.97 10.57
N ASN A 45 8.81 -6.66 10.43
CA ASN A 45 9.77 -6.01 9.54
C ASN A 45 9.61 -6.33 8.03
N ARG A 46 8.52 -6.98 7.63
CA ARG A 46 8.19 -7.23 6.23
C ARG A 46 7.49 -6.02 5.63
N LYS A 47 7.71 -5.80 4.33
CA LYS A 47 7.10 -4.70 3.58
C LYS A 47 6.53 -5.20 2.27
N ILE A 48 5.30 -4.79 1.97
CA ILE A 48 4.70 -4.95 0.64
C ILE A 48 5.18 -3.78 -0.20
N GLN A 49 5.80 -4.07 -1.33
CA GLN A 49 6.27 -3.07 -2.28
C GLN A 49 5.26 -2.95 -3.42
N VAL A 50 4.76 -1.75 -3.66
CA VAL A 50 3.82 -1.45 -4.75
C VAL A 50 4.45 -0.42 -5.67
N ASN A 51 4.37 -0.64 -6.99
CA ASN A 51 4.84 0.30 -8.01
C ASN A 51 3.65 0.80 -8.84
N THR A 52 3.67 2.08 -9.20
CA THR A 52 2.78 2.62 -10.23
C THR A 52 3.21 2.21 -11.62
N ARG A 53 2.35 2.49 -12.60
CA ARG A 53 2.75 2.52 -14.01
C ARG A 53 3.92 3.48 -14.22
N GLU A 54 4.73 3.19 -15.23
CA GLU A 54 5.80 4.06 -15.69
C GLU A 54 5.22 5.19 -16.55
N VAL A 55 5.70 6.42 -16.32
CA VAL A 55 5.32 7.62 -17.11
C VAL A 55 6.57 8.28 -17.67
N SER A 56 6.48 8.87 -18.87
CA SER A 56 7.61 9.55 -19.50
C SER A 56 7.83 10.94 -18.92
N SER A 57 9.09 11.30 -18.65
CA SER A 57 9.50 12.62 -18.12
C SER A 57 9.46 13.74 -19.19
N LYS A 58 8.31 13.98 -19.84
CA LYS A 58 8.16 15.01 -20.89
C LYS A 58 7.75 16.40 -20.35
N SER A 59 7.26 16.48 -19.12
CA SER A 59 6.76 17.71 -18.49
C SER A 59 7.29 17.85 -17.05
N ASP A 60 7.20 19.06 -16.47
CA ASP A 60 7.50 19.31 -15.04
C ASP A 60 6.44 18.69 -14.10
N GLN A 61 5.29 18.37 -14.66
CA GLN A 61 4.19 17.70 -14.00
C GLN A 61 4.05 16.28 -14.55
N LEU A 62 3.99 15.31 -13.65
CA LEU A 62 3.78 13.91 -13.99
C LEU A 62 2.45 13.47 -13.41
N MET A 63 1.59 12.89 -14.25
CA MET A 63 0.27 12.42 -13.83
C MET A 63 0.28 10.90 -13.83
N TRP A 64 0.01 10.30 -12.67
CA TRP A 64 -0.26 8.86 -12.58
C TRP A 64 -1.75 8.61 -12.51
N ASP A 65 -2.44 9.36 -11.65
CA ASP A 65 -3.83 9.15 -11.28
C ASP A 65 -4.18 7.67 -11.12
N GLN A 66 -3.44 7.00 -10.23
CA GLN A 66 -3.54 5.56 -10.04
C GLN A 66 -3.87 5.24 -8.59
N SER A 67 -4.92 4.43 -8.39
CA SER A 67 -5.41 3.98 -7.09
C SER A 67 -5.01 2.52 -6.83
N PHE A 68 -4.76 2.22 -5.56
CA PHE A 68 -4.44 0.89 -5.06
C PHE A 68 -5.29 0.62 -3.82
N GLY A 69 -6.00 -0.51 -3.80
CA GLY A 69 -6.69 -1.01 -2.63
C GLY A 69 -5.92 -2.16 -2.00
N LEU A 70 -5.78 -2.15 -0.68
CA LEU A 70 -5.36 -3.30 0.11
C LEU A 70 -6.40 -3.51 1.20
N GLU A 71 -6.85 -4.75 1.34
CA GLU A 71 -7.64 -5.19 2.48
C GLU A 71 -6.74 -6.01 3.40
N CYS A 72 -6.75 -5.71 4.69
CA CYS A 72 -6.01 -6.45 5.70
C CYS A 72 -6.91 -6.78 6.88
N GLN A 73 -6.74 -7.98 7.41
CA GLN A 73 -7.39 -8.42 8.63
C GLN A 73 -6.38 -8.34 9.78
N GLY A 74 -6.83 -7.81 10.91
CA GLY A 74 -5.99 -7.68 12.09
C GLY A 74 -6.79 -7.57 13.38
N ASN A 75 -6.13 -7.87 14.49
CA ASN A 75 -6.65 -7.55 15.81
C ASN A 75 -6.36 -6.07 16.15
N GLU A 76 -6.88 -5.60 17.28
CA GLU A 76 -6.72 -4.20 17.71
C GLU A 76 -5.25 -3.80 17.89
N ALA A 77 -4.38 -4.71 18.35
CA ALA A 77 -2.95 -4.46 18.48
C ALA A 77 -2.30 -4.17 17.12
N ALA A 78 -2.63 -4.94 16.08
CA ALA A 78 -2.13 -4.70 14.72
C ALA A 78 -2.55 -3.32 14.17
N VAL A 79 -3.73 -2.83 14.54
CA VAL A 79 -4.18 -1.47 14.18
C VAL A 79 -3.36 -0.39 14.90
N GLN A 80 -3.08 -0.59 16.19
CA GLN A 80 -2.23 0.35 16.96
C GLN A 80 -0.80 0.36 16.42
N ASP A 81 -0.25 -0.80 16.06
CA ASP A 81 1.06 -0.90 15.42
C ASP A 81 1.07 -0.14 14.09
N LEU A 82 0.03 -0.30 13.26
CA LEU A 82 -0.09 0.39 11.97
C LEU A 82 -0.10 1.91 12.15
N LYS A 83 -0.81 2.45 13.15
CA LYS A 83 -0.83 3.90 13.44
C LYS A 83 0.56 4.47 13.66
N GLN A 84 1.44 3.72 14.32
CA GLN A 84 2.82 4.12 14.57
C GLN A 84 3.73 4.02 13.34
N GLN A 85 3.29 3.34 12.27
CA GLN A 85 4.07 3.18 11.04
C GLN A 85 3.97 4.41 10.13
N ARG A 86 4.94 4.50 9.21
CA ARG A 86 4.97 5.50 8.13
C ARG A 86 4.81 4.84 6.78
N LEU A 87 4.00 5.45 5.93
CA LEU A 87 3.92 5.16 4.51
C LEU A 87 5.03 5.92 3.78
N VAL A 88 5.95 5.19 3.17
CA VAL A 88 7.10 5.76 2.47
C VAL A 88 6.85 5.72 0.96
N PHE A 89 7.07 6.84 0.29
CA PHE A 89 7.01 7.00 -1.15
C PHE A 89 8.41 7.28 -1.70
N GLU A 90 8.78 6.60 -2.77
CA GLU A 90 9.97 6.84 -3.56
C GLU A 90 9.55 7.20 -4.98
N LEU A 91 9.94 8.38 -5.46
CA LEU A 91 9.98 8.63 -6.89
C LEU A 91 11.23 7.97 -7.44
N ARG A 92 11.07 7.13 -8.48
CA ARG A 92 12.15 6.34 -9.05
C ARG A 92 12.28 6.57 -10.54
N ARG A 93 13.53 6.78 -10.98
CA ARG A 93 13.90 6.88 -12.39
C ARG A 93 14.43 5.54 -12.89
N LYS A 94 13.85 5.04 -13.97
CA LYS A 94 14.41 3.94 -14.75
C LYS A 94 15.15 4.51 -15.95
N LYS A 95 16.44 4.18 -16.05
CA LYS A 95 17.25 4.50 -17.23
C LYS A 95 16.93 3.47 -18.30
N THR A 96 16.69 3.94 -19.52
CA THR A 96 16.60 3.04 -20.68
C THR A 96 17.90 2.23 -20.74
N SER A 97 17.79 0.89 -20.74
CA SER A 97 18.93 0.00 -20.78
C SER A 97 19.74 0.28 -22.04
N SER A 98 21.02 0.62 -21.90
CA SER A 98 21.94 0.42 -23.01
C SER A 98 21.98 -1.09 -23.31
N PHE A 99 22.05 -1.45 -24.59
CA PHE A 99 21.99 -2.82 -25.11
C PHE A 99 22.99 -3.83 -24.49
N LEU A 100 23.87 -3.39 -23.58
CA LEU A 100 24.94 -4.16 -22.97
C LEU A 100 24.74 -4.50 -21.48
N ARG A 101 23.68 -4.02 -20.80
CA ARG A 101 23.48 -4.30 -19.35
C ARG A 101 22.06 -4.76 -19.04
N LYS A 102 21.90 -6.08 -18.82
CA LYS A 102 20.64 -6.76 -18.44
C LYS A 102 20.14 -6.45 -17.02
N SER A 103 20.64 -5.43 -16.32
CA SER A 103 20.08 -5.01 -15.04
C SER A 103 19.38 -3.66 -15.16
N SER A 104 18.05 -3.70 -15.20
CA SER A 104 17.18 -2.54 -15.10
C SER A 104 17.20 -2.00 -13.65
N ARG A 105 18.33 -1.43 -13.23
CA ARG A 105 18.44 -0.78 -11.92
C ARG A 105 17.80 0.60 -12.00
N SER A 106 16.64 0.79 -11.36
CA SER A 106 16.07 2.11 -11.14
C SER A 106 16.78 2.81 -9.98
N GLU A 107 16.90 4.13 -10.04
CA GLU A 107 17.46 4.95 -8.95
C GLU A 107 16.35 5.77 -8.27
N VAL A 108 16.47 5.97 -6.96
CA VAL A 108 15.59 6.89 -6.22
C VAL A 108 16.02 8.31 -6.52
N VAL A 109 15.07 9.16 -6.89
CA VAL A 109 15.27 10.58 -7.22
C VAL A 109 14.52 11.51 -6.27
N GLY A 110 13.59 10.96 -5.49
CA GLY A 110 12.93 11.67 -4.41
C GLY A 110 12.36 10.68 -3.41
N ARG A 111 12.36 11.02 -2.12
CA ARG A 111 11.75 10.23 -1.06
C ARG A 111 10.90 11.12 -0.16
N GLY A 112 9.68 10.68 0.15
CA GLY A 112 8.78 11.37 1.07
C GLY A 112 8.02 10.35 1.91
N GLU A 113 7.42 10.81 3.01
CA GLU A 113 6.71 9.91 3.92
C GLU A 113 5.50 10.59 4.57
N VAL A 114 4.54 9.76 4.98
CA VAL A 114 3.30 10.15 5.66
C VAL A 114 3.08 9.21 6.84
N SER A 115 2.75 9.74 8.01
CA SER A 115 2.34 8.92 9.16
C SER A 115 0.93 8.36 8.95
N TRP A 116 0.72 7.08 9.26
CA TRP A 116 -0.63 6.52 9.28
C TRP A 116 -1.52 7.16 10.33
N GLU A 117 -0.97 7.52 11.49
CA GLU A 117 -1.66 8.27 12.54
C GLU A 117 -2.38 9.50 11.98
N SER A 118 -1.71 10.29 11.14
CA SER A 118 -2.33 11.48 10.52
C SER A 118 -3.50 11.17 9.59
N VAL A 119 -3.61 9.94 9.07
CA VAL A 119 -4.77 9.47 8.31
C VAL A 119 -5.88 9.04 9.26
N PHE A 120 -5.56 8.29 10.31
CA PHE A 120 -6.54 7.85 11.31
C PHE A 120 -7.20 9.02 12.06
N GLU A 121 -6.46 10.10 12.30
CA GLU A 121 -6.96 11.30 12.99
C GLU A 121 -7.74 12.25 12.08
N SER A 122 -7.67 12.06 10.77
CA SER A 122 -8.35 12.92 9.81
C SER A 122 -9.87 12.66 9.78
N PRO A 123 -10.70 13.69 9.51
CA PRO A 123 -12.13 13.50 9.30
C PRO A 123 -12.39 12.46 8.20
N GLY A 124 -13.25 11.47 8.49
CA GLY A 124 -13.54 10.40 7.54
C GLY A 124 -12.39 9.41 7.29
N MET A 125 -11.31 9.48 8.07
CA MET A 125 -10.08 8.69 7.90
C MET A 125 -9.50 8.79 6.49
N GLU A 126 -9.56 9.99 5.90
CA GLU A 126 -9.07 10.28 4.56
C GLU A 126 -8.28 11.60 4.50
N ILE A 127 -7.20 11.59 3.73
CA ILE A 127 -6.41 12.79 3.46
C ILE A 127 -6.11 12.89 1.97
N GLU A 128 -6.02 14.12 1.47
CA GLU A 128 -5.45 14.44 0.17
C GLU A 128 -4.48 15.61 0.33
N ARG A 129 -3.19 15.40 0.05
CA ARG A 129 -2.17 16.44 0.25
C ARG A 129 -0.94 16.25 -0.61
N PHE A 130 -0.11 17.28 -0.68
CA PHE A 130 1.24 17.19 -1.20
C PHE A 130 2.21 16.72 -0.11
N VAL A 131 3.06 15.76 -0.49
CA VAL A 131 4.21 15.29 0.29
C VAL A 131 5.45 15.93 -0.31
N VAL A 132 6.24 16.60 0.53
CA VAL A 132 7.54 17.13 0.15
C VAL A 132 8.51 15.96 -0.02
N MET A 133 9.13 15.85 -1.19
CA MET A 133 10.08 14.80 -1.52
C MET A 133 11.49 15.35 -1.37
N SER A 134 12.28 14.75 -0.48
CA SER A 134 13.70 15.07 -0.34
C SER A 134 14.50 14.47 -1.49
N ASP A 135 15.43 15.23 -2.06
CA ASP A 135 16.39 14.71 -3.03
C ASP A 135 17.28 13.66 -2.35
N SER A 136 17.47 12.53 -3.02
CA SER A 136 18.34 11.46 -2.54
C SER A 136 19.83 11.79 -2.66
N LYS A 137 20.19 12.84 -3.41
CA LYS A 137 21.58 13.20 -3.72
C LYS A 137 22.10 14.48 -3.06
N ASN A 138 21.39 15.03 -2.05
CA ASN A 138 21.84 16.20 -1.29
C ASN A 138 22.28 17.37 -2.19
N ARG A 139 21.59 17.62 -3.30
CA ARG A 139 21.84 18.84 -4.07
C ARG A 139 21.18 20.00 -3.34
N VAL A 140 21.94 20.64 -2.46
CA VAL A 140 21.57 21.91 -1.84
C VAL A 140 21.67 22.98 -2.93
N LEU A 141 20.64 23.08 -3.76
CA LEU A 141 20.42 24.22 -4.62
C LEU A 141 19.48 25.16 -3.87
N VAL A 142 20.06 26.26 -3.37
CA VAL A 142 19.46 27.19 -2.40
C VAL A 142 18.22 27.92 -2.94
N ASP A 143 17.88 27.77 -4.22
CA ASP A 143 16.76 28.46 -4.90
C ASP A 143 15.76 27.56 -5.66
N GLU A 144 15.84 26.22 -5.54
CA GLU A 144 14.92 25.34 -6.27
C GLU A 144 13.67 24.99 -5.44
N LYS A 145 12.48 25.11 -6.07
CA LYS A 145 11.21 24.65 -5.47
C LYS A 145 11.30 23.15 -5.17
N PRO A 146 10.87 22.70 -3.98
CA PRO A 146 10.95 21.29 -3.63
C PRO A 146 10.10 20.44 -4.57
N MET A 147 10.55 19.20 -4.81
CA MET A 147 9.74 18.20 -5.50
C MET A 147 8.55 17.83 -4.62
N LEU A 148 7.35 17.83 -5.20
CA LEU A 148 6.11 17.54 -4.48
C LEU A 148 5.42 16.33 -5.10
N LEU A 149 4.90 15.44 -4.25
CA LEU A 149 4.06 14.30 -4.66
C LEU A 149 2.66 14.47 -4.06
N LYS A 150 1.63 14.59 -4.90
CA LYS A 150 0.24 14.62 -4.47
C LYS A 150 -0.28 13.20 -4.27
N ILE A 151 -0.77 12.92 -3.08
CA ILE A 151 -1.33 11.62 -2.69
C ILE A 151 -2.71 11.81 -2.06
N ALA A 152 -3.56 10.81 -2.22
CA ALA A 152 -4.77 10.66 -1.42
C ALA A 152 -4.74 9.29 -0.71
N LEU A 153 -5.04 9.28 0.59
CA LEU A 153 -5.11 8.07 1.41
C LEU A 153 -6.50 7.99 2.04
N LYS A 154 -7.02 6.78 2.15
CA LYS A 154 -8.29 6.52 2.82
C LYS A 154 -8.24 5.19 3.56
N ILE A 155 -8.77 5.17 4.78
CA ILE A 155 -8.93 3.96 5.57
C ILE A 155 -10.43 3.74 5.83
N GLN A 156 -10.88 2.51 5.68
CA GLN A 156 -12.21 2.08 6.08
C GLN A 156 -12.06 0.92 7.06
N ALA A 157 -12.57 1.10 8.27
CA ALA A 157 -12.70 0.00 9.22
C ALA A 157 -14.03 -0.71 8.97
N LEU A 158 -13.94 -2.00 8.66
CA LEU A 158 -15.06 -2.91 8.52
C LEU A 158 -15.12 -3.74 9.81
N GLU A 159 -16.23 -3.59 10.55
CA GLU A 159 -16.54 -4.54 11.60
C GLU A 159 -17.07 -5.82 10.95
N GLU A 160 -16.25 -6.87 10.91
CA GLU A 160 -16.76 -8.19 10.61
C GLU A 160 -17.53 -8.67 11.85
N THR A 161 -18.86 -8.56 11.81
CA THR A 161 -19.70 -9.38 12.67
C THR A 161 -19.42 -10.83 12.30
N GLU A 162 -18.88 -11.63 13.22
CA GLU A 162 -18.77 -13.07 13.07
C GLU A 162 -20.14 -13.61 12.60
N LYS A 163 -20.29 -13.86 11.29
CA LYS A 163 -21.34 -14.78 10.86
C LYS A 163 -20.88 -16.11 11.41
N LYS A 164 -21.51 -16.51 12.51
CA LYS A 164 -21.39 -17.83 13.10
C LYS A 164 -21.48 -18.80 11.92
N LEU A 165 -20.34 -19.36 11.52
CA LEU A 165 -20.33 -20.45 10.56
C LEU A 165 -21.07 -21.56 11.31
N GLU A 166 -22.37 -21.70 11.06
CA GLU A 166 -23.07 -22.89 11.47
C GLU A 166 -22.26 -24.03 10.90
N LYS A 167 -21.68 -24.84 11.81
CA LYS A 167 -21.04 -26.08 11.43
C LYS A 167 -22.04 -26.80 10.53
N LEU A 168 -21.78 -26.82 9.23
CA LEU A 168 -22.35 -27.79 8.32
C LEU A 168 -21.75 -29.13 8.74
N CYS A 169 -22.25 -29.64 9.86
CA CYS A 169 -22.11 -31.03 10.20
C CYS A 169 -22.89 -31.76 9.13
N CYS A 170 -22.17 -32.51 8.31
CA CYS A 170 -22.74 -33.40 7.31
C CYS A 170 -23.89 -34.17 7.98
N VAL A 171 -25.12 -34.00 7.51
CA VAL A 171 -26.22 -34.87 7.90
C VAL A 171 -25.92 -36.24 7.31
N CYS A 172 -25.16 -37.05 8.04
CA CYS A 172 -25.00 -38.45 7.75
C CYS A 172 -26.33 -39.13 8.13
N SER A 173 -27.17 -39.42 7.15
CA SER A 173 -28.42 -40.17 7.30
C SER A 173 -28.22 -41.67 7.55
N SER A 174 -27.07 -42.08 8.08
CA SER A 174 -26.76 -43.48 8.41
C SER A 174 -26.41 -43.61 9.89
N ARG A 175 -26.96 -44.66 10.53
CA ARG A 175 -26.92 -44.88 11.99
C ARG A 175 -25.55 -45.28 12.56
N ASP A 176 -24.49 -45.35 11.75
CA ASP A 176 -23.17 -45.83 12.19
C ASP A 176 -22.01 -44.89 11.80
N CYS A 177 -21.95 -43.68 12.35
CA CYS A 177 -20.77 -42.82 12.22
C CYS A 177 -20.04 -42.69 13.58
N GLY A 178 -19.20 -43.67 13.91
CA GLY A 178 -18.31 -43.64 15.07
C GLY A 178 -17.03 -42.82 14.89
N SER A 179 -16.91 -42.02 13.83
CA SER A 179 -15.66 -41.34 13.47
C SER A 179 -15.89 -40.20 12.46
N CYS A 180 -16.57 -39.13 12.86
CA CYS A 180 -16.48 -37.87 12.13
C CYS A 180 -15.35 -37.02 12.73
N SER A 181 -14.14 -37.15 12.19
CA SER A 181 -13.06 -36.17 12.41
C SER A 181 -13.35 -34.91 11.58
N CYS A 182 -14.24 -34.07 12.09
CA CYS A 182 -14.35 -32.69 11.65
C CYS A 182 -13.05 -31.97 12.04
N LEU A 183 -12.05 -32.05 11.16
CA LEU A 183 -10.82 -31.30 11.28
C LEU A 183 -11.13 -29.82 11.05
N ASP A 184 -10.88 -29.01 12.08
CA ASP A 184 -10.91 -27.56 12.03
C ASP A 184 -9.83 -27.05 11.07
N TYR A 185 -10.11 -27.05 9.76
CA TYR A 185 -9.31 -26.33 8.78
C TYR A 185 -9.78 -24.87 8.76
N GLU A 186 -9.06 -24.00 9.46
CA GLU A 186 -9.12 -22.55 9.25
C GLU A 186 -8.58 -22.24 7.84
N ALA A 187 -9.45 -22.38 6.83
CA ALA A 187 -9.14 -22.00 5.47
C ALA A 187 -9.18 -20.47 5.33
N PHE A 188 -8.02 -19.83 5.39
CA PHE A 188 -7.87 -18.42 5.00
C PHE A 188 -8.09 -18.26 3.49
N ALA A 189 -9.26 -17.76 3.10
CA ALA A 189 -9.53 -17.34 1.73
C ALA A 189 -9.00 -15.90 1.52
N LEU A 190 -7.84 -15.76 0.88
CA LEU A 190 -7.36 -14.47 0.37
C LEU A 190 -8.16 -14.11 -0.89
N ALA A 191 -9.20 -13.28 -0.74
CA ALA A 191 -9.87 -12.65 -1.86
C ALA A 191 -9.09 -11.40 -2.28
N CYS A 192 -8.30 -11.49 -3.35
CA CYS A 192 -7.74 -10.32 -4.01
C CYS A 192 -8.76 -9.80 -5.04
N ALA A 193 -9.48 -8.73 -4.73
CA ALA A 193 -10.23 -7.96 -5.73
C ALA A 193 -9.32 -6.86 -6.30
N LEU A 194 -8.89 -7.02 -7.55
CA LEU A 194 -8.28 -5.95 -8.34
C LEU A 194 -9.40 -5.26 -9.11
N ASP A 195 -9.90 -4.14 -8.58
CA ASP A 195 -10.73 -3.24 -9.37
C ASP A 195 -9.82 -2.35 -10.22
N CYS A 196 -9.79 -2.61 -11.53
CA CYS A 196 -9.24 -1.70 -12.52
C CYS A 196 -10.34 -0.75 -12.99
N ILE A 197 -10.23 0.54 -12.71
CA ILE A 197 -10.94 1.62 -13.43
C ILE A 197 -9.88 2.55 -14.01
#